data_AF-A0A4S8JQ58-F1
#
_entry.id   AF-A0A4S8JQ58-F1
#
_cell.length_a   1.000
_cell.length_b   1.000
_cell.length_c   1.000
_cell.angle_alpha   90.00
_cell.angle_beta   90.00
_cell.angle_gamma   90.00
#
_symmetry.space_group_name_H-M   'P 1'
#
loop_
_entity.id
_entity.type
_entity.pdbx_description
1 polymer ?
#
loop_
_entity_poly.entity_id
_entity_poly.type
_entity_poly.pdbx_seq_one_letter_code
_entity_poly.pdbx_strand_id
1 'polypeptide(L)' 'MVDFFETLGVDMEISDMSFSVSLDEGKGCEWGSRNGLSGLFAQKTNALNPSFWLMIREIVKFKGDVLM' A
#
# COMPACT_ATOMS: atom_id res chain seq x y z
N MET A 1 0.27 -16.36 12.87
CA MET A 1 -1.07 -16.69 12.32
C MET A 1 -0.91 -17.53 11.05
N VAL A 2 -0.04 -17.15 10.12
CA VAL A 2 0.36 -17.99 8.97
C VAL A 2 0.88 -19.36 9.44
N ASP A 3 1.86 -19.40 10.35
CA ASP A 3 2.41 -20.66 10.91
C ASP A 3 1.37 -21.56 11.61
N PHE A 4 0.32 -20.97 12.18
CA PHE A 4 -0.74 -21.72 12.85
C PHE A 4 -1.63 -22.44 11.83
N PHE A 5 -1.96 -21.76 10.72
CA PHE A 5 -2.71 -22.35 9.61
C PHE A 5 -1.88 -23.39 8.85
N GLU A 6 -0.58 -23.17 8.70
CA GLU A 6 0.35 -24.18 8.18
C GLU A 6 0.38 -25.42 9.08
N THR A 7 0.46 -25.23 10.40
CA THR A 7 0.47 -26.35 11.37
C THR A 7 -0.84 -27.15 11.33
N LEU A 8 -1.97 -26.49 11.06
CA LEU A 8 -3.28 -27.14 10.94
C LEU A 8 -3.53 -27.80 9.56
N GLY A 9 -2.62 -27.63 8.60
CA GLY A 9 -2.78 -28.15 7.24
C GLY A 9 -3.91 -27.50 6.46
N VAL A 10 -4.21 -26.23 6.74
CA VAL A 10 -5.27 -25.47 6.04
C VAL A 10 -4.69 -24.89 4.76
N ASP A 11 -5.30 -25.20 3.62
CA ASP A 11 -4.93 -24.61 2.32
C ASP A 11 -5.09 -23.08 2.37
N MET A 12 -4.01 -22.36 2.07
CA MET A 12 -3.98 -20.90 2.04
C MET A 12 -3.87 -20.41 0.60
N GLU A 13 -4.79 -19.54 0.20
CA GLU A 13 -4.77 -18.90 -1.11
C GLU A 13 -4.12 -17.51 -1.03
N ILE A 14 -3.32 -17.18 -2.04
CA ILE A 14 -2.68 -15.86 -2.13
C ILE A 14 -3.75 -14.85 -2.55
N SER A 15 -4.08 -13.94 -1.63
CA SER A 15 -4.98 -12.82 -1.91
C SER A 15 -4.20 -11.60 -2.41
N ASP A 16 -4.63 -11.02 -3.53
CA ASP A 16 -4.11 -9.73 -4.01
C ASP A 16 -4.63 -8.60 -3.09
N MET A 17 -3.76 -8.11 -2.20
CA MET A 17 -4.08 -7.00 -1.28
C MET A 17 -3.78 -5.63 -1.90
N SER A 18 -4.16 -5.42 -3.16
CA SER A 18 -4.05 -4.10 -3.79
C SER A 18 -4.98 -3.09 -3.12
N PHE A 19 -4.45 -1.94 -2.73
CA PHE A 19 -5.22 -0.83 -2.17
C PHE A 19 -5.15 0.42 -3.06
N SER A 20 -6.18 1.27 -3.03
CA SER A 20 -6.22 2.54 -3.76
C SER A 20 -7.01 3.60 -3.01
N VAL A 21 -6.60 4.86 -3.17
CA VAL A 21 -7.25 6.04 -2.60
C VAL A 21 -7.56 7.00 -3.75
N SER A 22 -8.79 7.50 -3.78
CA SER A 22 -9.18 8.67 -4.58
C SER A 22 -9.97 9.62 -3.69
N LEU A 23 -9.57 10.89 -3.69
CA LEU A 23 -10.17 11.96 -2.90
C LEU A 23 -10.79 12.99 -3.84
N ASP A 24 -12.00 13.44 -3.51
CA ASP A 24 -12.74 14.49 -4.24
C ASP A 24 -12.82 14.25 -5.76
N GLU A 25 -13.20 13.05 -6.18
CA GLU A 25 -13.27 12.67 -7.62
C GLU A 25 -11.93 12.89 -8.36
N GLY A 26 -10.80 12.68 -7.68
CA GLY A 26 -9.46 12.91 -8.21
C GLY A 26 -8.93 14.34 -8.02
N LYS A 27 -9.72 15.25 -7.44
CA LYS A 27 -9.30 16.62 -7.08
C LYS A 27 -8.62 16.63 -5.72
N GLY A 28 -7.48 15.95 -5.61
CA GLY A 28 -6.72 15.99 -4.37
C GLY A 28 -5.55 15.04 -4.41
N CYS A 29 -5.72 13.90 -3.74
CA CYS A 29 -4.73 12.84 -3.64
C CYS A 29 -5.33 11.55 -4.19
N GLU A 30 -4.85 11.14 -5.35
CA GLU A 30 -5.18 9.87 -5.97
C GLU A 30 -3.93 9.00 -6.18
N TRP A 31 -3.98 7.77 -5.68
CA TRP A 31 -2.90 6.80 -5.79
C TRP A 31 -3.39 5.37 -5.55
N GLY A 32 -2.64 4.40 -6.07
CA GLY A 32 -2.88 2.99 -5.84
C GLY A 32 -1.59 2.18 -5.67
N SER A 33 -1.70 1.09 -4.93
CA SER A 33 -0.64 0.08 -4.78
C SER A 33 -0.53 -0.82 -6.01
N ARG A 34 -1.61 -0.94 -6.79
CA ARG A 34 -1.63 -1.72 -8.02
C ARG A 34 -0.74 -1.04 -9.08
N ASN A 35 0.08 -1.82 -9.78
CA ASN A 35 1.06 -1.33 -10.77
C ASN A 35 2.26 -0.55 -10.19
N GLY A 36 2.48 -0.58 -8.87
CA GLY A 36 3.67 0.01 -8.24
C GLY A 36 3.75 1.53 -8.41
N LEU A 37 4.88 2.04 -8.90
CA LEU A 37 5.14 3.49 -9.02
C LEU A 37 4.15 4.22 -9.94
N SER A 38 3.65 3.57 -10.99
CA SER A 38 2.69 4.18 -11.91
C SER A 38 1.32 4.37 -11.27
N GLY A 39 0.91 3.44 -10.39
CA GLY A 39 -0.28 3.59 -9.55
C GLY A 39 -0.04 4.60 -8.42
N LEU A 40 1.14 4.60 -7.82
CA LEU A 40 1.48 5.48 -6.71
C LEU A 40 1.48 6.97 -7.12
N PHE A 41 1.98 7.25 -8.34
CA PHE A 41 2.03 8.58 -8.93
C PHE A 41 1.01 8.76 -10.05
N ALA A 42 -0.15 8.08 -9.95
CA ALA A 42 -1.28 8.28 -10.87
C ALA A 42 -1.58 9.77 -11.06
N GLN A 43 -1.46 10.53 -9.96
CA GLN A 43 -1.50 11.99 -9.97
C GLN A 43 -0.09 12.58 -9.77
N LYS A 44 0.46 13.24 -10.80
CA LYS A 44 1.81 13.84 -10.75
C LYS A 44 1.99 14.89 -9.65
N THR A 45 0.91 15.58 -9.26
CA THR A 45 0.93 16.57 -8.17
C THR A 45 1.26 15.94 -6.81
N ASN A 46 0.97 14.65 -6.61
CA ASN A 46 1.35 13.94 -5.38
C ASN A 46 2.86 13.84 -5.21
N ALA A 47 3.64 13.78 -6.31
CA ALA A 47 5.10 13.77 -6.24
C ALA A 47 5.69 15.08 -5.69
N LEU A 48 4.95 16.19 -5.78
CA LEU A 48 5.36 17.48 -5.22
C LEU A 48 4.77 17.74 -3.83
N ASN A 49 3.91 16.85 -3.31
CA ASN A 49 3.23 17.03 -2.04
C ASN A 49 4.06 16.44 -0.88
N PRO A 50 4.59 17.26 0.05
CA PRO A 50 5.41 16.76 1.16
C PRO A 50 4.64 15.82 2.10
N SER A 51 3.33 16.04 2.30
CA SER A 51 2.50 15.15 3.12
C SER A 51 2.35 13.76 2.50
N PHE A 52 2.35 13.67 1.16
CA PHE A 52 2.31 12.39 0.45
C PHE A 52 3.60 11.58 0.69
N TRP A 53 4.76 12.24 0.65
CA TRP A 53 6.04 11.60 0.97
C TRP A 53 6.14 11.17 2.43
N LEU A 54 5.57 11.93 3.37
CA LEU A 54 5.47 11.50 4.77
C LEU A 54 4.65 10.21 4.90
N MET A 55 3.51 10.12 4.21
CA MET A 55 2.69 8.91 4.19
C MET A 55 3.46 7.70 3.63
N ILE A 56 4.17 7.86 2.51
CA ILE A 56 5.03 6.80 1.96
C ILE A 56 6.10 6.37 2.97
N ARG A 57 6.74 7.34 3.64
CA ARG A 57 7.75 7.05 4.66
C ARG A 57 7.19 6.25 5.82
N GLU A 58 6.00 6.58 6.30
CA GLU A 58 5.31 5.83 7.35
C GLU A 58 4.95 4.41 6.89
N ILE A 59 4.54 4.20 5.64
CA ILE A 59 4.31 2.85 5.08
C ILE A 59 5.60 2.03 5.07
N VAL A 60 6.71 2.60 4.59
CA VAL A 60 8.00 1.91 4.54
C VAL A 60 8.50 1.60 5.95
N LYS A 61 8.33 2.54 6.88
CA LYS A 61 8.68 2.36 8.29
C LYS A 61 7.84 1.23 8.92
N PHE A 62 6.52 1.25 8.75
CA PHE A 62 5.63 0.20 9.26
C PHE A 62 6.02 -1.18 8.72
N LYS A 63 6.34 -1.27 7.42
CA LYS A 63 6.85 -2.53 6.83
C LYS A 63 8.16 -2.99 7.47
N GLY A 64 9.05 -2.06 7.82
CA GLY A 64 10.28 -2.36 8.55
C GLY A 64 10.02 -2.84 9.97
N ASP A 65 9.13 -2.16 10.70
CA ASP A 65 8.78 -2.46 12.09
C ASP A 65 8.06 -3.81 12.23
N VAL A 66 7.25 -4.22 11.24
CA VAL A 66 6.51 -5.51 11.26
C VAL A 66 7.38 -6.70 10.83
N LEU A 67 8.44 -6.47 10.05
CA LEU A 67 9.36 -7.52 9.60
C LEU A 67 10.55 -7.74 10.54
N MET A 68 10.62 -7.01 11.66
CA MET A 68 11.66 -7.12 12.69
C MET A 68 11.19 -7.89 13.91
#